data_AF-A0A067C3G5-F1
#
_entry.id   AF-A0A067C3G5-F1
#
_cell.length_a   1.000
_cell.length_b   1.000
_cell.length_c   1.000
_cell.angle_alpha   90.00
_cell.angle_beta   90.00
_cell.angle_gamma   90.00
#
_symmetry.space_group_name_H-M   'P 1'
#
loop_
_entity.id
_entity.type
_entity.pdbx_description
1 polymer ?
#
loop_
_entity_poly.entity_id
_entity_poly.type
_entity_poly.pdbx_seq_one_letter_code
_entity_poly.pdbx_strand_id
1 'polypeptide(L)'
;MTITSIRVEPDWVEVLGPWLASPHAQHLWFQHKIARSNDSLCRLVVAARFLSSLDLDIAQAGGLPPINDDGQARFENLSALRVQVHDIDAPFVQDLFQRLDPRRLTHLTIYCESDFSYVLDALPRYTALQELEFGESRFHHVASLPLSGMPALRSARFFDVGLSDQAVDALVRLLADAPALAKLVWNTSNETAYVRAAIARSLRHWINHGVRDIQLDFRHMAKNSELAAGLRHAASPLGAIISVAPNNMAPLFKALATCAGVTLQQSYYTGPQDSFYLVMKALARNLAFERHRESWRVRSPPYHA
;
A
#
# COMPACT_ATOMS: atom_id res chain seq x y z
N MET A 1 -18.89 -7.55 12.61
CA MET A 1 -18.56 -8.43 13.75
C MET A 1 -17.08 -8.72 13.70
N THR A 2 -16.44 -8.79 14.87
CA THR A 2 -15.04 -9.19 15.00
C THR A 2 -15.00 -10.54 15.66
N ILE A 3 -14.35 -11.51 15.01
CA ILE A 3 -14.13 -12.85 15.54
C ILE A 3 -12.62 -13.00 15.70
N THR A 4 -12.17 -12.96 16.94
CA THR A 4 -10.78 -13.23 17.29
C THR A 4 -10.73 -14.57 17.98
N SER A 5 -10.04 -15.55 17.39
CA SER A 5 -9.82 -16.81 18.08
C SER A 5 -8.45 -17.39 17.81
N ILE A 6 -7.89 -17.96 18.86
CA ILE A 6 -6.65 -18.72 18.79
C ILE A 6 -6.93 -20.11 18.17
N ARG A 7 -8.18 -20.60 18.21
CA ARG A 7 -8.59 -21.91 17.67
C ARG A 7 -9.92 -21.80 16.93
N VAL A 8 -10.02 -22.41 15.75
CA VAL A 8 -11.31 -22.58 15.07
C VAL A 8 -12.04 -23.74 15.74
N GLU A 9 -13.24 -23.50 16.27
CA GLU A 9 -14.07 -24.56 16.83
C GLU A 9 -14.87 -25.23 15.70
N PRO A 10 -15.05 -26.56 15.76
CA PRO A 10 -15.68 -27.32 14.67
C PRO A 10 -17.15 -26.95 14.44
N ASP A 11 -17.83 -26.40 15.43
CA ASP A 11 -19.24 -25.98 15.40
C ASP A 11 -19.47 -24.57 14.84
N TRP A 12 -18.41 -23.80 14.59
CA TRP A 12 -18.56 -22.42 14.10
C TRP A 12 -19.34 -22.30 12.81
N VAL A 13 -19.16 -23.23 11.87
CA VAL A 13 -19.93 -23.23 10.61
C VAL A 13 -21.42 -23.35 10.91
N GLU A 14 -21.79 -24.21 11.86
CA GLU A 14 -23.19 -24.43 12.24
C GLU A 14 -23.76 -23.21 12.99
N VAL A 15 -22.98 -22.63 13.89
CA VAL A 15 -23.39 -21.50 14.75
C VAL A 15 -23.42 -20.18 13.98
N LEU A 16 -22.36 -19.88 13.23
CA LEU A 16 -22.16 -18.59 12.57
C LEU A 16 -22.64 -18.58 11.12
N GLY A 17 -22.73 -19.75 10.48
CA GLY A 17 -23.15 -19.87 9.08
C GLY A 17 -24.48 -19.16 8.78
N PRO A 18 -25.56 -19.37 9.57
CA PRO A 18 -26.83 -18.67 9.37
C PRO A 18 -26.71 -17.15 9.48
N TRP A 19 -25.88 -16.65 10.40
CA TRP A 19 -25.65 -15.22 10.58
C TRP A 19 -24.83 -14.63 9.43
N LEU A 20 -23.75 -15.31 9.01
CA LEU A 20 -22.90 -14.91 7.87
C LEU A 20 -23.68 -14.91 6.55
N ALA A 21 -24.60 -15.85 6.38
CA ALA A 21 -25.48 -15.92 5.22
C ALA A 21 -26.61 -14.87 5.24
N SER A 22 -26.73 -14.09 6.32
CA SER A 22 -27.74 -13.04 6.48
C SER A 22 -27.22 -11.65 6.03
N PRO A 23 -28.12 -10.73 5.61
CA PRO A 23 -27.74 -9.36 5.25
C PRO A 23 -27.11 -8.54 6.39
N HIS A 24 -27.18 -9.02 7.63
CA HIS A 24 -26.62 -8.34 8.80
C HIS A 24 -25.09 -8.52 8.89
N ALA A 25 -24.53 -9.55 8.26
CA ALA A 25 -23.10 -9.80 8.23
C ALA A 25 -22.44 -9.04 7.07
N GLN A 26 -22.24 -7.73 7.27
CA GLN A 26 -21.60 -6.86 6.27
C GLN A 26 -20.09 -6.74 6.46
N HIS A 27 -19.63 -6.83 7.70
CA HIS A 27 -18.22 -6.69 8.06
C HIS A 27 -17.77 -7.91 8.87
N LEU A 28 -16.76 -8.59 8.37
CA LEU A 28 -16.11 -9.71 9.04
C LEU A 28 -14.63 -9.40 9.19
N TRP A 29 -14.18 -9.31 10.44
CA TRP A 29 -12.76 -9.40 10.75
C TRP A 29 -12.50 -10.72 11.47
N PHE A 30 -11.54 -11.46 10.94
CA PHE A 30 -11.21 -12.79 11.38
C PHE A 30 -9.69 -12.94 11.58
N GLN A 31 -9.30 -13.43 12.76
CA GLN A 31 -7.90 -13.67 13.10
C GLN A 31 -7.70 -15.10 13.62
N HIS A 32 -6.80 -15.86 13.00
CA HIS A 32 -6.42 -17.23 13.38
C HIS A 32 -4.93 -17.52 13.15
N LYS A 33 -4.20 -17.76 14.23
CA LYS A 33 -2.72 -17.83 14.21
C LYS A 33 -2.14 -19.24 14.43
N ILE A 34 -2.95 -20.29 14.48
CA ILE A 34 -2.47 -21.65 14.82
C ILE A 34 -2.56 -22.60 13.64
N ALA A 35 -1.48 -23.37 13.47
CA ALA A 35 -1.24 -24.33 12.41
C ALA A 35 -2.10 -25.61 12.51
N ARG A 36 -3.40 -25.52 12.22
CA ARG A 36 -4.16 -26.69 11.75
C ARG A 36 -5.07 -26.27 10.61
N SER A 37 -4.77 -26.77 9.41
CA SER A 37 -5.66 -26.67 8.25
C SER A 37 -7.09 -26.95 8.65
N ASN A 38 -7.98 -25.99 8.40
CA ASN A 38 -9.38 -26.12 8.78
C ASN A 38 -10.30 -25.63 7.67
N ASP A 39 -10.83 -26.58 6.91
CA ASP A 39 -11.82 -26.36 5.85
C ASP A 39 -13.08 -25.62 6.33
N SER A 40 -13.33 -25.61 7.65
CA SER A 40 -14.45 -24.88 8.25
C SER A 40 -14.30 -23.37 8.10
N LEU A 41 -13.07 -22.85 8.10
CA LEU A 41 -12.81 -21.43 7.83
C LEU A 41 -13.24 -21.06 6.41
N CYS A 42 -12.77 -21.82 5.42
CA CYS A 42 -13.10 -21.59 4.02
C CYS A 42 -14.61 -21.64 3.80
N ARG A 43 -15.31 -22.58 4.46
CA ARG A 43 -16.78 -22.66 4.42
C ARG A 43 -17.46 -21.45 5.06
N LEU A 44 -16.96 -20.93 6.18
CA LEU A 44 -17.46 -19.70 6.80
C LEU A 44 -17.30 -18.49 5.88
N VAL A 45 -16.12 -18.32 5.29
CA VAL A 45 -15.82 -17.20 4.39
C VAL A 45 -16.75 -17.25 3.17
N VAL A 46 -17.01 -18.43 2.60
CA VAL A 46 -17.92 -18.60 1.46
C VAL A 46 -19.40 -18.40 1.84
N ALA A 47 -19.81 -18.73 3.06
CA ALA A 47 -21.18 -18.48 3.52
C ALA A 47 -21.52 -16.98 3.57
N ALA A 48 -20.52 -16.11 3.64
CA ALA A 48 -20.65 -14.69 3.90
C ALA A 48 -20.89 -13.85 2.63
N ARG A 49 -21.93 -14.19 1.86
CA ARG A 49 -22.27 -13.56 0.55
C ARG A 49 -22.63 -12.06 0.60
N PHE A 50 -23.05 -11.57 1.77
CA PHE A 50 -23.47 -10.19 1.96
C PHE A 50 -22.34 -9.28 2.50
N LEU A 51 -21.12 -9.80 2.62
CA LEU A 51 -19.99 -9.01 3.08
C LEU A 51 -19.67 -7.87 2.12
N SER A 52 -19.58 -6.67 2.69
CA SER A 52 -18.99 -5.49 2.05
C SER A 52 -17.53 -5.29 2.45
N SER A 53 -17.10 -5.86 3.57
CA SER A 53 -15.73 -5.79 4.09
C SER A 53 -15.30 -7.12 4.71
N LEU A 54 -14.09 -7.56 4.34
CA LEU A 54 -13.47 -8.79 4.83
C LEU A 54 -12.03 -8.49 5.23
N ASP A 55 -11.68 -8.79 6.48
CA ASP A 55 -10.33 -8.69 7.04
C ASP A 55 -9.92 -10.07 7.57
N LEU A 56 -8.87 -10.65 7.01
CA LEU A 56 -8.37 -11.98 7.33
C LEU A 56 -6.92 -11.86 7.81
N ASP A 57 -6.62 -12.32 9.02
CA ASP A 57 -5.27 -12.57 9.53
C ASP A 57 -5.17 -14.05 9.88
N ILE A 58 -4.80 -14.88 8.90
CA ILE A 58 -4.95 -16.34 9.00
C ILE A 58 -3.65 -17.08 8.67
N ALA A 59 -3.41 -18.17 9.38
CA ALA A 59 -2.38 -19.14 9.10
C ALA A 59 -3.00 -20.49 8.74
N GLN A 60 -2.50 -21.15 7.69
CA GLN A 60 -2.98 -22.45 7.21
C GLN A 60 -4.47 -22.43 6.83
N ALA A 61 -4.84 -21.48 5.98
CA ALA A 61 -6.20 -21.26 5.51
C ALA A 61 -6.81 -22.50 4.84
N GLY A 62 -5.98 -23.34 4.21
CA GLY A 62 -6.44 -24.43 3.34
C GLY A 62 -6.95 -23.89 2.00
N GLY A 63 -7.65 -24.72 1.24
CA GLY A 63 -8.24 -24.33 -0.06
C GLY A 63 -9.68 -23.85 0.09
N LEU A 64 -10.09 -22.87 -0.73
CA LEU A 64 -11.51 -22.52 -0.80
C LEU A 64 -12.29 -23.63 -1.54
N PRO A 65 -13.53 -23.98 -1.11
CA PRO A 65 -14.33 -24.97 -1.82
C PRO A 65 -14.61 -24.49 -3.25
N PRO A 66 -14.70 -25.39 -4.25
CA PRO A 66 -14.84 -25.00 -5.65
C PRO A 66 -16.03 -24.06 -5.87
N ILE A 67 -15.93 -23.21 -6.89
CA ILE A 67 -17.04 -22.36 -7.28
C ILE A 67 -18.11 -23.26 -7.89
N ASN A 68 -19.24 -23.42 -7.21
CA ASN A 68 -20.38 -24.18 -7.73
C ASN A 68 -21.06 -23.42 -8.88
N ASP A 69 -21.74 -24.14 -9.77
CA ASP A 69 -22.40 -23.59 -10.97
C ASP A 69 -23.39 -22.46 -10.67
N ASP A 70 -23.97 -22.44 -9.46
CA ASP A 70 -24.91 -21.41 -9.00
C ASP A 70 -24.26 -20.06 -8.65
N GLY A 71 -22.94 -19.92 -8.78
CA GLY A 71 -22.23 -18.66 -8.51
C GLY A 71 -22.22 -18.22 -7.03
N GLN A 72 -22.81 -19.02 -6.13
CA GLN A 72 -22.91 -18.75 -4.68
C GLN A 72 -21.58 -18.45 -3.97
N ALA A 73 -20.46 -18.77 -4.61
CA ALA A 73 -19.12 -18.55 -4.09
C ALA A 73 -18.49 -17.19 -4.46
N ARG A 74 -19.19 -16.30 -5.17
CA ARG A 74 -18.67 -14.97 -5.53
C ARG A 74 -18.96 -13.93 -4.46
N PHE A 75 -17.98 -13.07 -4.22
CA PHE A 75 -18.07 -11.95 -3.29
C PHE A 75 -18.64 -10.72 -3.99
N GLU A 76 -19.90 -10.80 -4.40
CA GLU A 76 -20.53 -9.77 -5.21
C GLU A 76 -20.64 -8.44 -4.46
N ASN A 77 -20.72 -8.41 -3.13
CA ASN A 77 -20.86 -7.16 -2.39
C ASN A 77 -19.55 -6.62 -1.83
N LEU A 78 -18.45 -7.37 -1.98
CA LEU A 78 -17.21 -7.05 -1.29
C LEU A 78 -16.52 -5.84 -1.92
N SER A 79 -16.35 -4.81 -1.11
CA SER A 79 -15.76 -3.53 -1.48
C SER A 79 -14.43 -3.28 -0.78
N ALA A 80 -14.16 -3.96 0.34
CA ALA A 80 -12.91 -3.86 1.07
C ALA A 80 -12.39 -5.25 1.42
N LEU A 81 -11.14 -5.53 1.04
CA LEU A 81 -10.46 -6.77 1.35
C LEU A 81 -9.11 -6.48 1.97
N ARG A 82 -8.89 -7.02 3.17
CA ARG A 82 -7.59 -7.11 3.83
C ARG A 82 -7.25 -8.55 4.08
N VAL A 83 -6.06 -8.96 3.66
CA VAL A 83 -5.57 -10.33 3.85
C VAL A 83 -4.14 -10.28 4.37
N GLN A 84 -3.91 -10.93 5.49
CA GLN A 84 -2.62 -11.19 6.09
C GLN A 84 -2.48 -12.71 6.24
N VAL A 85 -1.54 -13.28 5.50
CA VAL A 85 -1.35 -14.74 5.43
C VAL A 85 0.12 -15.12 5.35
N HIS A 86 0.42 -16.37 5.69
CA HIS A 86 1.75 -16.94 5.51
C HIS A 86 1.94 -17.47 4.08
N ASP A 87 3.19 -17.74 3.69
CA ASP A 87 3.55 -18.14 2.32
C ASP A 87 2.80 -19.36 1.80
N ILE A 88 2.56 -20.33 2.70
CA ILE A 88 1.85 -21.57 2.39
C ILE A 88 0.39 -21.33 1.97
N ASP A 89 -0.17 -20.17 2.31
CA ASP A 89 -1.55 -19.79 2.06
C ASP A 89 -1.71 -18.88 0.84
N ALA A 90 -0.65 -18.64 0.06
CA ALA A 90 -0.75 -17.90 -1.19
C ALA A 90 -1.81 -18.46 -2.17
N PRO A 91 -2.02 -19.79 -2.29
CA PRO A 91 -3.10 -20.34 -3.10
C PRO A 91 -4.50 -19.91 -2.63
N PHE A 92 -4.72 -19.78 -1.32
CA PHE A 92 -5.99 -19.30 -0.77
C PHE A 92 -6.30 -17.87 -1.24
N VAL A 93 -5.29 -17.00 -1.22
CA VAL A 93 -5.44 -15.62 -1.70
C VAL A 93 -5.75 -15.60 -3.19
N GLN A 94 -5.10 -16.46 -3.98
CA GLN A 94 -5.38 -16.58 -5.41
C GLN A 94 -6.84 -17.01 -5.65
N ASP A 95 -7.33 -18.02 -4.93
CA ASP A 95 -8.72 -18.47 -5.02
C ASP A 95 -9.72 -17.40 -4.61
N LEU A 96 -9.36 -16.59 -3.60
CA LEU A 96 -10.18 -15.46 -3.15
C LEU A 96 -10.29 -14.41 -4.25
N PHE A 97 -9.18 -14.04 -4.88
CA PHE A 97 -9.12 -13.07 -5.98
C PHE A 97 -9.98 -13.48 -7.18
N GLN A 98 -10.07 -14.78 -7.48
CA GLN A 98 -10.93 -15.29 -8.56
C GLN A 98 -12.43 -15.11 -8.28
N ARG A 99 -12.82 -14.86 -7.02
CA ARG A 99 -14.21 -14.70 -6.58
C ARG A 99 -14.62 -13.25 -6.40
N LEU A 100 -13.69 -12.30 -6.50
CA LEU A 100 -13.97 -10.87 -6.34
C LEU A 100 -14.64 -10.30 -7.59
N ASP A 101 -15.61 -9.40 -7.38
CA ASP A 101 -16.08 -8.53 -8.46
C ASP A 101 -15.08 -7.36 -8.65
N PRO A 102 -14.37 -7.30 -9.79
CA PRO A 102 -13.37 -6.26 -10.01
C PRO A 102 -13.97 -4.84 -10.05
N ARG A 103 -15.28 -4.71 -10.30
CA ARG A 103 -15.94 -3.40 -10.38
C ARG A 103 -16.33 -2.82 -9.03
N ARG A 104 -16.23 -3.60 -7.95
CA ARG A 104 -16.71 -3.21 -6.62
C ARG A 104 -15.61 -3.06 -5.58
N LEU A 105 -14.48 -3.71 -5.76
CA LEU A 105 -13.36 -3.60 -4.84
C LEU A 105 -12.79 -2.17 -4.86
N THR A 106 -12.90 -1.48 -3.73
CA THR A 106 -12.42 -0.12 -3.50
C THR A 106 -11.19 -0.07 -2.61
N HIS A 107 -11.01 -1.06 -1.74
CA HIS A 107 -9.86 -1.17 -0.83
C HIS A 107 -9.26 -2.56 -0.92
N LEU A 108 -7.95 -2.62 -1.15
CA LEU A 108 -7.20 -3.86 -1.17
C LEU A 108 -5.94 -3.73 -0.30
N THR A 109 -5.78 -4.67 0.62
CA THR A 109 -4.61 -4.78 1.47
C THR A 109 -4.13 -6.23 1.49
N ILE A 110 -2.86 -6.47 1.15
CA ILE A 110 -2.24 -7.81 1.19
C ILE A 110 -0.94 -7.74 1.98
N TYR A 111 -0.80 -8.63 2.97
CA TYR A 111 0.40 -8.85 3.77
C TYR A 111 0.78 -10.33 3.72
N CYS A 112 1.84 -10.69 3.00
CA CYS A 112 2.30 -12.08 2.92
C CYS A 112 3.67 -12.17 2.26
N GLU A 113 4.58 -13.01 2.77
CA GLU A 113 5.95 -13.19 2.28
C GLU A 113 6.09 -14.03 0.98
N SER A 114 4.99 -14.17 0.22
CA SER A 114 4.92 -14.96 -1.02
C SER A 114 4.94 -14.12 -2.29
N ASP A 115 4.99 -14.80 -3.44
CA ASP A 115 4.93 -14.16 -4.76
C ASP A 115 3.48 -13.90 -5.19
N PHE A 116 3.11 -12.63 -5.28
CA PHE A 116 1.79 -12.14 -5.71
C PHE A 116 1.81 -11.48 -7.08
N SER A 117 2.75 -11.89 -7.95
CA SER A 117 2.81 -11.49 -9.36
C SER A 117 1.43 -11.48 -10.04
N TYR A 118 0.60 -12.50 -9.80
CA TYR A 118 -0.76 -12.60 -10.36
C TYR A 118 -1.72 -11.50 -9.87
N VAL A 119 -1.52 -10.96 -8.67
CA VAL A 119 -2.31 -9.84 -8.15
C VAL A 119 -1.98 -8.58 -8.94
N LEU A 120 -0.70 -8.32 -9.16
CA LEU A 120 -0.22 -7.16 -9.91
C LEU A 120 -0.76 -7.20 -11.36
N ASP A 121 -0.78 -8.38 -11.98
CA ASP A 121 -1.39 -8.61 -13.31
C ASP A 121 -2.91 -8.33 -13.32
N ALA A 122 -3.60 -8.58 -12.21
CA ALA A 122 -5.04 -8.40 -12.09
C ALA A 122 -5.45 -6.96 -11.73
N LEU A 123 -4.57 -6.16 -11.09
CA LEU A 123 -4.87 -4.82 -10.59
C LEU A 123 -5.59 -3.91 -11.61
N PRO A 124 -5.19 -3.83 -12.89
CA PRO A 124 -5.86 -2.98 -13.88
C PRO A 124 -7.36 -3.28 -14.10
N ARG A 125 -7.82 -4.48 -13.74
CA ARG A 125 -9.24 -4.85 -13.83
C ARG A 125 -10.06 -4.17 -12.74
N TYR A 126 -9.44 -3.83 -11.60
CA TYR A 126 -10.10 -3.26 -10.44
C TYR A 126 -10.29 -1.75 -10.59
N THR A 127 -11.15 -1.34 -11.53
CA THR A 127 -11.32 0.07 -11.91
C THR A 127 -11.93 0.95 -10.81
N ALA A 128 -12.60 0.34 -9.82
CA ALA A 128 -13.14 1.01 -8.65
C ALA A 128 -12.13 1.12 -7.48
N LEU A 129 -10.94 0.55 -7.61
CA LEU A 129 -9.94 0.51 -6.54
C LEU A 129 -9.44 1.91 -6.21
N GLN A 130 -9.61 2.32 -4.95
CA GLN A 130 -9.22 3.63 -4.43
C GLN A 130 -8.01 3.54 -3.51
N GLU A 131 -7.90 2.45 -2.74
CA GLU A 131 -6.83 2.23 -1.79
C GLU A 131 -6.15 0.88 -2.06
N LEU A 132 -4.84 0.94 -2.25
CA LEU A 132 -3.98 -0.22 -2.46
C LEU A 132 -2.88 -0.23 -1.41
N GLU A 133 -2.72 -1.35 -0.71
CA GLU A 133 -1.66 -1.56 0.27
C GLU A 133 -1.04 -2.96 0.08
N PHE A 134 0.27 -3.00 -0.13
CA PHE A 134 1.04 -4.24 -0.13
C PHE A 134 2.08 -4.18 0.98
N GLY A 135 2.17 -5.26 1.75
CA GLY A 135 3.08 -5.44 2.85
C GLY A 135 3.80 -6.78 2.76
N GLU A 136 5.11 -6.78 3.03
CA GLU A 136 5.94 -7.99 3.12
C GLU A 136 5.88 -8.88 1.85
N SER A 137 5.38 -8.36 0.73
CA SER A 137 5.05 -9.13 -0.48
C SER A 137 6.19 -9.20 -1.49
N ARG A 138 6.22 -10.25 -2.32
CA ARG A 138 7.16 -10.38 -3.44
C ARG A 138 6.43 -10.35 -4.78
N PHE A 139 7.04 -9.73 -5.78
CA PHE A 139 6.55 -9.70 -7.15
C PHE A 139 7.73 -9.93 -8.11
N HIS A 140 7.89 -11.17 -8.55
CA HIS A 140 9.01 -11.56 -9.41
C HIS A 140 8.71 -11.39 -10.89
N HIS A 141 7.47 -11.64 -11.30
CA HIS A 141 7.03 -11.62 -12.68
C HIS A 141 5.83 -10.68 -12.84
N VAL A 142 5.77 -9.95 -13.95
CA VAL A 142 4.57 -9.18 -14.29
C VAL A 142 4.28 -9.44 -15.75
N ALA A 143 3.16 -10.12 -16.04
CA ALA A 143 2.67 -10.18 -17.40
C ALA A 143 2.40 -8.74 -17.88
N SER A 144 2.69 -8.44 -19.14
CA SER A 144 2.56 -7.09 -19.70
C SER A 144 1.26 -6.41 -19.23
N LEU A 145 1.37 -5.43 -18.34
CA LEU A 145 0.18 -4.79 -17.77
C LEU A 145 -0.60 -4.11 -18.91
N PRO A 146 -1.93 -4.32 -19.00
CA PRO A 146 -2.74 -3.58 -19.96
C PRO A 146 -2.59 -2.08 -19.73
N LEU A 147 -2.69 -1.30 -20.81
CA LEU A 147 -2.60 0.17 -20.80
C LEU A 147 -3.77 0.85 -20.05
N SER A 148 -4.76 0.08 -19.61
CA SER A 148 -5.85 0.58 -18.78
C SER A 148 -5.30 0.87 -17.38
N GLY A 149 -5.10 2.15 -17.06
CA GLY A 149 -4.72 2.57 -15.70
C GLY A 149 -5.78 2.24 -14.64
N MET A 150 -5.51 2.64 -13.40
CA MET A 150 -6.46 2.54 -12.29
C MET A 150 -7.07 3.91 -12.02
N PRO A 151 -8.19 4.26 -12.68
CA PRO A 151 -8.68 5.64 -12.72
C PRO A 151 -9.13 6.16 -11.35
N ALA A 152 -9.56 5.27 -10.46
CA ALA A 152 -10.07 5.62 -9.13
C ALA A 152 -8.99 5.59 -8.03
N LEU A 153 -7.76 5.14 -8.31
CA LEU A 153 -6.75 4.93 -7.27
C LEU A 153 -6.33 6.26 -6.67
N ARG A 154 -6.52 6.42 -5.35
CA ARG A 154 -6.21 7.63 -4.57
C ARG A 154 -5.03 7.46 -3.65
N SER A 155 -4.83 6.26 -3.10
CA SER A 155 -3.78 5.94 -2.14
C SER A 155 -3.10 4.63 -2.51
N ALA A 156 -1.79 4.64 -2.63
CA ALA A 156 -0.97 3.44 -2.77
C ALA A 156 0.08 3.38 -1.66
N ARG A 157 0.23 2.22 -1.01
CA ARG A 157 1.18 2.01 0.08
C ARG A 157 1.93 0.69 -0.11
N PHE A 158 3.24 0.76 0.01
CA PHE A 158 4.13 -0.39 -0.15
C PHE A 158 5.05 -0.46 1.07
N PHE A 159 5.01 -1.57 1.80
CA PHE A 159 5.78 -1.82 3.01
C PHE A 159 6.60 -3.10 2.85
N ASP A 160 7.92 -3.01 2.86
CA ASP A 160 8.83 -4.17 2.75
C ASP A 160 8.52 -5.08 1.55
N VAL A 161 8.12 -4.46 0.44
CA VAL A 161 7.82 -5.17 -0.81
C VAL A 161 9.10 -5.44 -1.59
N GLY A 162 9.30 -6.71 -1.99
CA GLY A 162 10.34 -7.15 -2.90
C GLY A 162 9.84 -7.15 -4.35
N LEU A 163 10.47 -6.37 -5.22
CA LEU A 163 10.09 -6.26 -6.63
C LEU A 163 11.26 -6.64 -7.53
N SER A 164 11.00 -7.41 -8.59
CA SER A 164 11.92 -7.49 -9.73
C SER A 164 11.95 -6.16 -10.50
N ASP A 165 12.99 -5.92 -11.30
CA ASP A 165 13.09 -4.70 -12.10
C ASP A 165 11.88 -4.50 -13.02
N GLN A 166 11.38 -5.59 -13.61
CA GLN A 166 10.15 -5.58 -14.41
C GLN A 166 8.91 -5.21 -13.59
N ALA A 167 8.78 -5.76 -12.38
CA ALA A 167 7.67 -5.44 -11.49
C ALA A 167 7.70 -3.99 -11.02
N VAL A 168 8.89 -3.44 -10.77
CA VAL A 168 9.09 -2.01 -10.48
C VAL A 168 8.57 -1.16 -11.63
N ASP A 169 9.01 -1.42 -12.86
CA ASP A 169 8.60 -0.60 -14.01
C ASP A 169 7.10 -0.67 -14.25
N ALA A 170 6.53 -1.86 -14.12
CA ALA A 170 5.10 -2.08 -14.29
C ALA A 170 4.29 -1.32 -13.23
N LEU A 171 4.68 -1.44 -11.96
CA LEU A 171 4.02 -0.76 -10.84
C LEU A 171 4.16 0.76 -10.94
N VAL A 172 5.37 1.26 -11.21
CA VAL A 172 5.66 2.69 -11.36
C VAL A 172 4.82 3.29 -12.50
N ARG A 173 4.73 2.59 -13.64
CA ARG A 173 3.91 3.01 -14.78
C ARG A 173 2.43 3.06 -14.41
N LEU A 174 1.91 2.01 -13.78
CA LEU A 174 0.52 1.93 -13.36
C LEU A 174 0.16 3.04 -12.35
N LEU A 175 1.07 3.43 -11.44
CA LEU A 175 0.88 4.57 -10.54
C LEU A 175 0.99 5.92 -11.26
N ALA A 176 1.88 6.04 -12.25
CA ALA A 176 2.03 7.22 -13.08
C ALA A 176 0.79 7.50 -13.94
N ASP A 177 0.05 6.45 -14.31
CA ASP A 177 -1.17 6.50 -15.11
C ASP A 177 -2.45 6.52 -14.24
N ALA A 178 -2.34 6.70 -12.92
CA ALA A 178 -3.47 6.81 -12.00
C ALA A 178 -3.85 8.29 -11.73
N PRO A 179 -4.83 8.87 -12.46
CA PRO A 179 -5.12 10.31 -12.42
C PRO A 179 -5.68 10.80 -11.08
N ALA A 180 -6.25 9.91 -10.27
CA ALA A 180 -6.78 10.23 -8.95
C ALA A 180 -5.75 10.08 -7.81
N LEU A 181 -4.52 9.65 -8.12
CA LEU A 181 -3.53 9.32 -7.11
C LEU A 181 -3.13 10.59 -6.35
N ALA A 182 -3.42 10.59 -5.05
CA ALA A 182 -3.13 11.73 -4.17
C ALA A 182 -2.09 11.39 -3.11
N LYS A 183 -1.98 10.11 -2.73
CA LYS A 183 -1.10 9.62 -1.67
C LYS A 183 -0.28 8.42 -2.15
N LEU A 184 1.02 8.49 -1.93
CA LEU A 184 1.97 7.41 -2.20
C LEU A 184 2.87 7.21 -0.97
N VAL A 185 2.84 6.02 -0.39
CA VAL A 185 3.76 5.62 0.67
C VAL A 185 4.61 4.47 0.15
N TRP A 186 5.92 4.62 0.23
CA TRP A 186 6.87 3.60 -0.16
C TRP A 186 7.92 3.46 0.92
N ASN A 187 7.83 2.36 1.65
CA ASN A 187 8.77 1.96 2.69
C ASN A 187 9.27 0.56 2.34
N THR A 188 10.57 0.40 2.13
CA THR A 188 11.10 -0.93 1.86
C THR A 188 12.50 -1.07 2.45
N SER A 189 12.72 -2.18 3.16
CA SER A 189 14.03 -2.61 3.61
C SER A 189 14.86 -3.30 2.51
N ASN A 190 14.22 -3.78 1.44
CA ASN A 190 14.86 -4.56 0.37
C ASN A 190 15.02 -3.73 -0.93
N GLU A 191 15.35 -2.46 -0.80
CA GLU A 191 15.58 -1.58 -1.94
C GLU A 191 16.80 -1.99 -2.78
N THR A 192 16.60 -2.18 -4.10
CA THR A 192 17.70 -2.29 -5.05
C THR A 192 18.08 -0.90 -5.60
N ALA A 193 19.27 -0.76 -6.17
CA ALA A 193 19.65 0.47 -6.87
C ALA A 193 18.66 0.80 -8.02
N TYR A 194 18.07 -0.22 -8.63
CA TYR A 194 17.06 -0.08 -9.68
C TYR A 194 15.77 0.57 -9.16
N VAL A 195 15.19 0.01 -8.09
CA VAL A 195 13.97 0.53 -7.44
C VAL A 195 14.13 2.01 -7.13
N ARG A 196 15.26 2.37 -6.50
CA ARG A 196 15.57 3.77 -6.16
C ARG A 196 15.61 4.69 -7.38
N ALA A 197 16.31 4.27 -8.43
CA ALA A 197 16.42 5.06 -9.64
C ALA A 197 15.06 5.20 -10.35
N ALA A 198 14.24 4.15 -10.38
CA ALA A 198 12.90 4.18 -10.98
C ALA A 198 11.96 5.13 -10.24
N ILE A 199 11.95 5.08 -8.90
CA ILE A 199 11.16 5.99 -8.06
C ILE A 199 11.64 7.43 -8.24
N ALA A 200 12.95 7.67 -8.20
CA ALA A 200 13.53 8.98 -8.42
C ALA A 200 13.12 9.57 -9.79
N ARG A 201 13.21 8.78 -10.87
CA ARG A 201 12.79 9.24 -12.22
C ARG A 201 11.30 9.60 -12.30
N SER A 202 10.47 8.98 -11.47
CA SER A 202 9.00 9.10 -11.52
C SER A 202 8.45 10.19 -10.62
N LEU A 203 9.22 10.63 -9.61
CA LEU A 203 8.82 11.66 -8.65
C LEU A 203 8.25 12.92 -9.30
N ARG A 204 8.99 13.52 -10.25
CA ARG A 204 8.51 14.72 -10.95
C ARG A 204 7.17 14.46 -11.65
N HIS A 205 7.03 13.31 -12.30
CA HIS A 205 5.79 12.96 -13.00
C HIS A 205 4.62 12.89 -12.02
N TRP A 206 4.77 12.15 -10.91
CA TRP A 206 3.73 12.04 -9.88
C TRP A 206 3.34 13.40 -9.28
N ILE A 207 4.32 14.23 -8.94
CA ILE A 207 4.08 15.57 -8.38
C ILE A 207 3.31 16.45 -9.38
N ASN A 208 3.75 16.46 -10.64
CA ASN A 208 3.12 17.26 -11.69
C ASN A 208 1.69 16.79 -12.01
N HIS A 209 1.39 15.50 -11.78
CA HIS A 209 0.06 14.92 -11.97
C HIS A 209 -0.80 14.95 -10.70
N GLY A 210 -0.37 15.68 -9.66
CA GLY A 210 -1.22 16.02 -8.52
C GLY A 210 -1.10 15.10 -7.31
N VAL A 211 -0.10 14.21 -7.25
CA VAL A 211 0.21 13.46 -6.01
C VAL A 211 0.70 14.45 -4.95
N ARG A 212 0.03 14.48 -3.79
CA ARG A 212 0.21 15.51 -2.76
C ARG A 212 0.92 15.02 -1.50
N ASP A 213 0.84 13.74 -1.19
CA ASP A 213 1.49 13.13 -0.02
C ASP A 213 2.37 11.98 -0.50
N ILE A 214 3.67 12.22 -0.55
CA ILE A 214 4.67 11.22 -0.96
C ILE A 214 5.55 10.91 0.24
N GLN A 215 5.53 9.68 0.73
CA GLN A 215 6.35 9.24 1.84
C GLN A 215 7.32 8.19 1.34
N LEU A 216 8.62 8.49 1.40
CA LEU A 216 9.70 7.65 0.94
C LEU A 216 10.61 7.32 2.11
N ASP A 217 10.50 6.08 2.62
CA ASP A 217 11.39 5.57 3.65
C ASP A 217 12.30 4.50 3.06
N PHE A 218 13.53 4.93 2.76
CA PHE A 218 14.58 4.10 2.20
C PHE A 218 15.72 4.03 3.20
N ARG A 219 15.81 2.90 3.92
CA ARG A 219 16.82 2.70 4.97
C ARG A 219 18.24 2.75 4.41
N HIS A 220 18.42 2.42 3.13
CA HIS A 220 19.74 2.32 2.49
C HIS A 220 19.99 3.38 1.43
N MET A 221 19.19 4.46 1.40
CA MET A 221 19.47 5.62 0.55
C MET A 221 20.66 6.41 1.09
N ALA A 222 21.85 5.84 0.93
CA ALA A 222 23.12 6.46 1.31
C ALA A 222 23.34 7.81 0.59
N LYS A 223 22.63 8.09 -0.51
CA LYS A 223 22.72 9.34 -1.26
C LYS A 223 21.35 9.81 -1.75
N ASN A 224 20.81 10.85 -1.12
CA ASN A 224 19.63 11.58 -1.60
C ASN A 224 19.84 12.31 -2.95
N SER A 225 20.99 12.16 -3.62
CA SER A 225 21.29 12.80 -4.90
C SER A 225 20.40 12.30 -6.05
N GLU A 226 20.00 11.03 -6.03
CA GLU A 226 19.11 10.46 -7.04
C GLU A 226 17.70 11.05 -6.91
N LEU A 227 17.14 11.05 -5.70
CA LEU A 227 15.87 11.73 -5.40
C LEU A 227 15.95 13.22 -5.77
N ALA A 228 17.04 13.89 -5.40
CA ALA A 228 17.25 15.29 -5.74
C ALA A 228 17.24 15.54 -7.26
N ALA A 229 17.84 14.65 -8.06
CA ALA A 229 17.77 14.73 -9.52
C ALA A 229 16.34 14.53 -10.03
N GLY A 230 15.62 13.56 -9.46
CA GLY A 230 14.22 13.27 -9.73
C GLY A 230 13.25 14.39 -9.42
N LEU A 231 13.57 15.22 -8.42
CA LEU A 231 12.73 16.35 -7.99
C LEU A 231 12.93 17.61 -8.83
N ARG A 232 14.05 17.76 -9.56
CA ARG A 232 14.35 19.02 -10.25
C ARG A 232 13.21 19.42 -11.18
N HIS A 233 12.80 20.67 -11.08
CA HIS A 233 11.70 21.24 -11.88
C HIS A 233 10.34 20.57 -11.67
N ALA A 234 10.14 19.88 -10.54
CA ALA A 234 8.80 19.44 -10.15
C ALA A 234 7.93 20.64 -9.76
N ALA A 235 6.69 20.64 -10.23
CA ALA A 235 5.73 21.70 -10.00
C ALA A 235 4.39 21.10 -9.59
N SER A 236 3.99 21.32 -8.34
CA SER A 236 2.67 20.92 -7.85
C SER A 236 1.75 22.15 -7.80
N PRO A 237 0.68 22.21 -8.61
CA PRO A 237 -0.30 23.29 -8.50
C PRO A 237 -1.12 23.22 -7.20
N LEU A 238 -1.14 22.06 -6.54
CA LEU A 238 -1.98 21.76 -5.38
C LEU A 238 -1.19 21.70 -4.06
N GLY A 239 0.13 21.87 -4.13
CA GLY A 239 1.02 21.58 -3.02
C GLY A 239 1.32 20.09 -2.92
N ALA A 240 2.60 19.72 -2.90
CA ALA A 240 3.06 18.36 -2.60
C ALA A 240 3.93 18.39 -1.34
N ILE A 241 3.71 17.43 -0.44
CA ILE A 241 4.53 17.15 0.74
C ILE A 241 5.27 15.87 0.47
N ILE A 242 6.59 15.93 0.59
CA ILE A 242 7.47 14.78 0.43
C ILE A 242 8.11 14.51 1.77
N SER A 243 7.77 13.38 2.39
CA SER A 243 8.41 12.91 3.62
C SER A 243 9.54 11.95 3.26
N VAL A 244 10.76 12.24 3.70
CA VAL A 244 11.93 11.38 3.47
C VAL A 244 12.61 10.99 4.77
N ALA A 245 13.24 9.81 4.79
CA ALA A 245 14.08 9.36 5.90
C ALA A 245 15.23 10.36 6.22
N PRO A 246 15.74 10.38 7.47
CA PRO A 246 16.81 11.27 7.94
C PRO A 246 18.18 10.95 7.31
N ASN A 247 18.37 11.24 6.03
CA ASN A 247 19.62 11.06 5.30
C ASN A 247 20.23 12.43 4.90
N ASN A 248 21.37 12.46 4.18
CA ASN A 248 22.01 13.70 3.73
C ASN A 248 21.04 14.58 2.91
N MET A 249 20.42 15.58 3.54
CA MET A 249 19.36 16.40 2.94
C MET A 249 19.88 17.50 2.00
N ALA A 250 21.18 17.80 2.01
CA ALA A 250 21.74 18.94 1.26
C ALA A 250 21.43 18.89 -0.25
N PRO A 251 21.53 17.74 -0.96
CA PRO A 251 21.12 17.65 -2.37
C PRO A 251 19.63 17.94 -2.58
N LEU A 252 18.75 17.52 -1.66
CA LEU A 252 17.31 17.74 -1.77
C LEU A 252 16.97 19.22 -1.61
N PHE A 253 17.58 19.92 -0.64
CA PHE A 253 17.37 21.35 -0.48
C PHE A 253 17.79 22.15 -1.71
N LYS A 254 18.91 21.77 -2.35
CA LYS A 254 19.32 22.38 -3.62
C LYS A 254 18.30 22.11 -4.74
N ALA A 255 17.73 20.91 -4.80
CA ALA A 255 16.70 20.57 -5.78
C ALA A 255 15.38 21.33 -5.52
N LEU A 256 14.95 21.46 -4.27
CA LEU A 256 13.73 22.20 -3.89
C LEU A 256 13.74 23.65 -4.35
N ALA A 257 14.91 24.30 -4.38
CA ALA A 257 15.05 25.66 -4.92
C ALA A 257 14.65 25.77 -6.41
N THR A 258 14.53 24.65 -7.11
CA THR A 258 14.09 24.57 -8.52
C THR A 258 12.63 24.12 -8.66
N CYS A 259 11.97 23.78 -7.56
CA CYS A 259 10.60 23.25 -7.55
C CYS A 259 9.58 24.36 -7.25
N ALA A 260 8.34 24.15 -7.67
CA ALA A 260 7.21 25.01 -7.32
C ALA A 260 6.14 24.21 -6.55
N GLY A 261 5.69 24.73 -5.40
CA GLY A 261 4.64 24.07 -4.61
C GLY A 261 5.05 22.72 -4.00
N VAL A 262 6.35 22.47 -3.81
CA VAL A 262 6.85 21.23 -3.17
C VAL A 262 7.45 21.56 -1.80
N THR A 263 6.98 20.86 -0.78
CA THR A 263 7.47 20.94 0.60
C THR A 263 8.17 19.64 0.95
N LEU A 264 9.34 19.74 1.56
CA LEU A 264 10.07 18.59 2.09
C LEU A 264 9.85 18.50 3.59
N GLN A 265 9.46 17.33 4.05
CA GLN A 265 9.30 16.95 5.44
C GLN A 265 10.26 15.79 5.74
N GLN A 266 10.73 15.71 6.98
CA GLN A 266 11.47 14.56 7.45
C GLN A 266 10.49 13.55 8.06
N SER A 267 10.63 12.27 7.72
CA SER A 267 9.88 11.18 8.33
C SER A 267 10.33 10.99 9.78
N TYR A 268 9.37 10.85 10.70
CA TYR A 268 9.61 10.66 12.14
C TYR A 268 9.81 9.18 12.52
N TYR A 269 9.77 8.26 11.55
CA TYR A 269 9.69 6.82 11.85
C TYR A 269 11.02 6.16 12.27
N THR A 270 12.16 6.88 12.29
CA THR A 270 13.47 6.28 12.53
C THR A 270 14.30 7.02 13.59
N GLY A 271 14.12 6.66 14.87
CA GLY A 271 15.13 6.86 15.93
C GLY A 271 15.28 8.26 16.55
N PRO A 272 16.18 8.42 17.55
CA PRO A 272 16.23 9.58 18.45
C PRO A 272 16.58 10.91 17.77
N GLN A 273 15.92 11.99 18.23
CA GLN A 273 15.58 13.22 17.49
C GLN A 273 16.67 14.32 17.42
N ASP A 274 17.82 14.16 18.05
CA ASP A 274 18.65 15.32 18.41
C ASP A 274 19.45 15.95 17.25
N SER A 275 19.68 15.24 16.15
CA SER A 275 20.54 15.74 15.07
C SER A 275 19.83 16.67 14.07
N PHE A 276 18.52 16.56 13.87
CA PHE A 276 17.81 17.27 12.81
C PHE A 276 17.61 18.76 13.09
N TYR A 277 17.23 19.10 14.33
CA TYR A 277 17.00 20.49 14.71
C TYR A 277 18.25 21.35 14.48
N LEU A 278 19.44 20.79 14.75
CA LEU A 278 20.72 21.47 14.56
C LEU A 278 21.06 21.70 13.08
N VAL A 279 20.80 20.71 12.21
CA VAL A 279 21.04 20.82 10.76
C VAL A 279 20.10 21.84 10.11
N MET A 280 18.83 21.83 10.48
CA MET A 280 17.85 22.82 9.98
C MET A 280 18.19 24.23 10.45
N LYS A 281 18.65 24.40 11.69
CA LYS A 281 19.09 25.70 12.21
C LYS A 281 20.36 26.20 11.51
N ALA A 282 21.28 25.30 11.13
CA ALA A 282 22.48 25.64 10.37
C ALA A 282 22.16 26.00 8.90
N LEU A 283 21.27 25.25 8.25
CA LEU A 283 20.85 25.53 6.88
C LEU A 283 19.99 26.79 6.75
N ALA A 284 19.08 27.04 7.69
CA ALA A 284 18.33 28.30 7.74
C ALA A 284 19.23 29.51 8.03
N ARG A 285 20.39 29.32 8.67
CA ARG A 285 21.40 30.36 8.86
C ARG A 285 22.28 30.59 7.63
N ASN A 286 22.58 29.53 6.86
CA ASN A 286 23.43 29.62 5.66
C ASN A 286 22.66 29.97 4.38
N LEU A 287 21.38 29.61 4.30
CA LEU A 287 20.47 29.99 3.23
C LEU A 287 19.68 31.21 3.71
N ALA A 288 20.23 32.40 3.45
CA ALA A 288 19.50 33.66 3.62
C ALA A 288 18.29 33.70 2.66
N PHE A 289 17.18 33.10 3.07
CA PHE A 289 15.91 33.07 2.38
C PHE A 289 14.85 33.73 3.27
N GLU A 290 14.80 35.06 3.25
CA GLU A 290 13.75 35.84 3.94
C GLU A 290 12.37 35.76 3.27
N ARG A 291 12.21 35.08 2.12
CA ARG A 291 10.93 35.09 1.37
C ARG A 291 9.94 33.95 1.61
N HIS A 292 10.28 32.93 2.39
CA HIS A 292 9.37 31.78 2.59
C HIS A 292 9.26 31.30 4.04
N ARG A 293 9.55 32.16 5.03
CA ARG A 293 9.47 31.79 6.45
C ARG A 293 8.08 31.28 6.87
N GLU A 294 7.02 31.66 6.17
CA GLU A 294 5.64 31.25 6.48
C GLU A 294 5.21 29.88 5.90
N SER A 295 5.95 29.29 4.96
CA SER A 295 5.59 27.97 4.39
C SER A 295 6.11 26.79 5.20
N TRP A 296 6.98 27.03 6.19
CA TRP A 296 7.58 25.97 7.00
C TRP A 296 6.82 25.81 8.32
N ARG A 297 5.75 24.99 8.31
CA ARG A 297 5.13 24.53 9.55
C ARG A 297 5.67 23.15 9.92
N VAL A 298 6.54 23.12 10.92
CA VAL A 298 6.81 21.89 11.68
C VAL A 298 5.54 21.58 12.48
N ARG A 299 4.72 20.64 12.01
CA ARG A 299 3.60 20.11 12.80
C ARG A 299 4.12 18.96 13.65
N SER A 300 4.32 19.20 14.94
CA SER A 300 4.40 18.13 15.93
C SER A 300 2.99 17.57 16.16
N PRO A 301 2.80 16.24 16.22
CA PRO A 301 1.50 15.68 16.61
C PRO A 301 1.17 16.05 18.07
N PRO A 302 -0.11 16.21 18.44
CA PRO A 302 -0.50 16.39 19.82
C PRO A 302 -0.13 15.12 20.60
N TYR A 303 0.73 15.28 21.61
CA TYR A 303 0.93 14.27 22.63
C TYR A 303 -0.38 14.12 23.40
N HIS A 304 -1.07 12.99 23.24
CA HIS A 304 -2.08 12.56 24.19
C HIS A 304 -1.35 12.08 25.44
N ALA A 305 -1.53 12.82 26.54
CA ALA A 305 -1.19 12.39 27.90
C ALA A 305 -2.36 11.55 28.46
#